data_AF-A0A4S4KQ56-F1
#
_entry.id   AF-A0A4S4KQ56-F1
#
_cell.length_a   1.000
_cell.length_b   1.000
_cell.length_c   1.000
_cell.angle_alpha   90.00
_cell.angle_beta   90.00
_cell.angle_gamma   90.00
#
_symmetry.space_group_name_H-M   'P 1'
#
loop_
_entity.id
_entity.type
_entity.pdbx_description
1 polymer ?
#
loop_
_entity_poly.entity_id
_entity_poly.type
_entity_poly.pdbx_seq_one_letter_code
_entity_poly.pdbx_strand_id
1 'polypeptide(L)'
;MMKLLNFEVLNDSGSDMEENDSPTSPVSPLAPYPPLPPTDVRSRAPEFYGFVAWISTYLLFIFFLLWAILPDEYINSIGVSWYPSREWAVLLPAYSVVVVLLTYFTYFSLALAGTPRFSDISTITDSKAYLPDADAPNPYRAHARSDAIPAMYDIPIGMVNRVVYGGSARKRTSTATAAST
;
A
#
# COMPACT_ATOMS: atom_id res chain seq x y z
N MET A 1 -65.64 -11.21 40.85
CA MET A 1 -66.72 -11.97 40.20
C MET A 1 -66.58 -11.75 38.71
N MET A 2 -66.10 -12.79 38.00
CA MET A 2 -65.68 -12.79 36.61
C MET A 2 -66.79 -13.39 35.74
N LYS A 3 -67.07 -12.76 34.59
CA LYS A 3 -67.91 -13.16 33.41
C LYS A 3 -68.53 -11.86 32.85
N LEU A 4 -68.51 -11.49 31.56
CA LEU A 4 -68.65 -12.20 30.28
C LEU A 4 -67.94 -11.31 29.21
N LEU A 5 -67.02 -11.78 28.38
CA LEU A 5 -67.24 -12.39 27.05
C LEU A 5 -68.48 -11.88 26.28
N ASN A 6 -68.23 -11.09 25.22
CA ASN A 6 -68.48 -11.43 23.82
C ASN A 6 -69.12 -10.31 22.97
N PHE A 7 -68.42 -10.05 21.86
CA PHE A 7 -69.00 -9.98 20.50
C PHE A 7 -69.77 -8.71 20.12
N GLU A 8 -69.05 -7.75 19.54
CA GLU A 8 -69.64 -6.91 18.50
C GLU A 8 -68.53 -6.41 17.56
N VAL A 9 -68.77 -6.54 16.26
CA VAL A 9 -68.12 -5.82 15.15
C VAL A 9 -66.73 -6.30 14.71
N LEU A 10 -66.73 -7.41 13.97
CA LEU A 10 -65.94 -7.50 12.74
C LEU A 10 -66.58 -6.56 11.71
N ASN A 11 -65.83 -5.60 11.16
CA ASN A 11 -65.92 -5.12 9.77
C ASN A 11 -65.19 -3.77 9.62
N ASP A 12 -63.90 -3.78 9.27
CA ASP A 12 -63.44 -2.94 8.17
C ASP A 12 -62.12 -3.47 7.60
N SER A 13 -62.14 -3.78 6.32
CA SER A 13 -61.03 -4.29 5.54
C SER A 13 -60.90 -3.39 4.31
N GLY A 14 -59.77 -2.70 4.19
CA GLY A 14 -59.33 -2.13 2.91
C GLY A 14 -58.72 -0.74 3.02
N SER A 15 -57.39 -0.65 2.95
CA SER A 15 -56.73 0.11 1.89
C SER A 15 -55.22 0.01 2.05
N ASP A 16 -54.64 -0.61 1.04
CA ASP A 16 -53.23 -0.76 0.77
C ASP A 16 -52.53 0.59 0.67
N MET A 17 -51.28 0.68 1.17
CA MET A 17 -50.12 1.38 0.59
C MET A 17 -48.96 1.32 1.62
N GLU A 18 -48.34 0.15 1.75
CA GLU A 18 -47.03 0.00 2.41
C GLU A 18 -45.96 0.65 1.52
N GLU A 19 -45.73 1.94 1.76
CA GLU A 19 -44.54 2.66 1.34
C GLU A 19 -43.36 2.23 2.24
N ASN A 20 -42.62 1.18 1.87
CA ASN A 20 -41.17 1.07 2.15
C ASN A 20 -40.52 -0.20 1.54
N ASP A 21 -40.26 -0.22 0.23
CA ASP A 21 -39.28 -1.16 -0.36
C ASP A 21 -37.84 -0.63 -0.21
N SER A 22 -37.49 -0.22 1.01
CA SER A 22 -36.10 -0.02 1.41
C SER A 22 -35.58 -1.34 1.99
N PRO A 23 -34.52 -1.98 1.45
CA PRO A 23 -34.01 -3.21 2.02
C PRO A 23 -33.54 -2.96 3.48
N THR A 24 -34.12 -3.71 4.42
CA THR A 24 -33.84 -3.67 5.88
C THR A 24 -32.40 -4.08 6.26
N SER A 25 -31.49 -4.25 5.29
CA SER A 25 -30.09 -4.55 5.55
C SER A 25 -29.25 -3.27 5.59
N PRO A 26 -28.52 -2.97 6.69
CA PRO A 26 -27.62 -1.81 6.71
C PRO A 26 -26.52 -1.96 5.65
N VAL A 27 -26.48 -1.02 4.71
CA VAL A 27 -25.47 -0.95 3.65
C VAL A 27 -24.24 -0.23 4.20
N SER A 28 -23.34 -1.01 4.79
CA SER A 28 -21.97 -0.64 5.22
C SER A 28 -21.77 -0.09 6.66
N PRO A 29 -20.62 -0.38 7.31
CA PRO A 29 -19.59 -1.32 6.89
C PRO A 29 -19.83 -2.69 7.53
N LEU A 30 -19.79 -3.74 6.72
CA LEU A 30 -19.54 -5.09 7.22
C LEU A 30 -18.23 -5.03 7.99
N ALA A 31 -18.31 -5.24 9.31
CA ALA A 31 -17.12 -5.47 10.10
C ALA A 31 -16.35 -6.64 9.48
N PRO A 32 -15.04 -6.50 9.18
CA PRO A 32 -14.23 -7.62 8.77
C PRO A 32 -14.35 -8.72 9.84
N TYR A 33 -14.75 -9.92 9.45
CA TYR A 33 -14.65 -11.10 10.30
C TYR A 33 -13.26 -11.72 10.07
N PRO A 34 -12.51 -12.09 11.13
CA PRO A 34 -12.87 -12.11 12.55
C PRO A 34 -12.88 -10.71 13.21
N PRO A 35 -13.66 -10.51 14.30
CA PRO A 35 -13.76 -9.23 14.99
C PRO A 35 -12.37 -8.75 15.39
N LEU A 36 -12.07 -7.49 15.05
CA LEU A 36 -10.88 -6.83 15.56
C LEU A 36 -10.92 -6.90 17.10
N PRO A 37 -9.81 -7.25 17.76
CA PRO A 37 -9.78 -7.32 19.21
C PRO A 37 -10.21 -5.96 19.81
N PRO A 38 -10.96 -5.94 20.93
CA PRO A 38 -11.45 -4.71 21.55
C PRO A 38 -10.34 -3.68 21.69
N THR A 39 -10.59 -2.41 21.40
CA THR A 39 -9.58 -1.35 21.58
C THR A 39 -9.04 -1.26 23.01
N ASP A 40 -9.75 -1.82 23.98
CA ASP A 40 -9.32 -1.93 25.39
C ASP A 40 -8.14 -2.89 25.61
N VAL A 41 -7.85 -3.80 24.68
CA VAL A 41 -6.63 -4.63 24.74
C VAL A 41 -5.43 -4.00 24.02
N ARG A 42 -5.62 -2.87 23.33
CA ARG A 42 -4.50 -2.06 22.85
C ARG A 42 -3.96 -1.32 24.06
N SER A 43 -3.06 -1.97 24.79
CA SER A 43 -2.33 -1.41 25.92
C SER A 43 -2.01 0.05 25.64
N ARG A 44 -2.44 0.95 26.53
CA ARG A 44 -2.15 2.38 26.49
C ARG A 44 -0.65 2.68 26.66
N ALA A 45 0.19 1.66 26.81
CA ALA A 45 1.60 1.81 27.05
C ALA A 45 2.40 2.50 25.91
N PRO A 46 2.17 2.24 24.61
CA PRO A 46 2.95 2.84 23.53
C PRO A 46 2.90 4.38 23.47
N GLU A 47 1.78 5.00 23.81
CA GLU A 47 1.64 6.48 23.80
C GLU A 47 2.48 7.14 24.90
N PHE A 48 2.58 6.52 26.08
CA PHE A 48 3.40 7.03 27.18
C PHE A 48 4.89 6.89 26.88
N TYR A 49 5.33 5.77 26.27
CA TYR A 49 6.73 5.61 25.90
C TYR A 49 7.15 6.64 24.85
N GLY A 50 6.30 6.93 23.87
CA GLY A 50 6.56 7.98 22.88
C GLY A 50 6.72 9.36 23.52
N PHE A 51 5.85 9.72 24.47
CA PHE A 51 5.93 10.99 25.19
C PHE A 51 7.19 11.12 26.04
N VAL A 52 7.53 10.08 26.80
CA VAL A 52 8.74 10.05 27.63
C VAL A 52 10.00 10.09 26.74
N ALA A 53 10.02 9.32 25.64
CA ALA A 53 11.13 9.34 24.68
C ALA A 53 11.29 10.71 24.02
N TRP A 54 10.18 11.38 23.68
CA TRP A 54 10.19 12.71 23.09
C TRP A 54 10.78 13.76 24.04
N ILE A 55 10.29 13.82 25.29
CA ILE A 55 10.84 14.73 26.31
C ILE A 55 12.31 14.40 26.59
N SER A 56 12.65 13.12 26.75
CA SER A 56 14.02 12.69 27.01
C SER A 56 14.97 13.09 25.89
N THR A 57 14.56 12.93 24.63
CA THR A 57 15.35 13.32 23.46
C THR A 57 15.54 14.83 23.41
N TYR A 58 14.50 15.62 23.70
CA TYR A 58 14.60 17.08 23.71
C TYR A 58 15.49 17.59 24.85
N LEU A 59 15.37 17.00 26.05
CA LEU A 59 16.24 17.33 27.18
C LEU A 59 17.70 17.01 26.87
N LEU A 60 17.99 15.81 26.37
CA LEU A 60 19.34 15.41 25.95
C LEU A 60 19.89 16.32 24.85
N PHE A 61 19.05 16.73 23.89
CA PHE A 61 19.43 17.65 22.83
C PHE A 61 19.77 19.05 23.37
N ILE A 62 19.01 19.57 24.33
CA ILE A 62 19.34 20.83 25.01
C ILE A 62 20.66 20.70 25.76
N PHE A 63 20.87 19.61 26.52
CA PHE A 63 22.13 19.39 27.21
C PHE A 63 23.31 19.28 26.24
N PHE A 64 23.12 18.62 25.10
CA PHE A 64 24.11 18.55 24.03
C PHE A 64 24.43 19.93 23.46
N LEU A 65 23.43 20.77 23.17
CA LEU A 65 23.64 22.14 22.68
C LEU A 65 24.34 23.03 23.72
N LEU A 66 23.93 22.94 24.99
CA LEU A 66 24.58 23.65 26.08
C LEU A 66 26.05 23.23 26.17
N TRP A 67 26.35 21.93 26.16
CA TRP A 67 27.73 21.44 26.17
C TRP A 67 28.53 21.90 24.94
N ALA A 68 27.91 21.93 23.76
CA ALA A 68 28.58 22.34 22.52
C ALA A 68 28.90 23.85 22.46
N ILE A 69 28.05 24.70 23.03
CA ILE A 69 28.14 26.18 22.91
C ILE A 69 28.80 26.82 24.14
N LEU A 70 28.66 26.25 25.33
CA LEU A 70 29.08 26.89 26.58
C LEU A 70 30.62 26.99 26.67
N PRO A 71 31.19 28.12 27.13
CA PRO A 71 32.65 28.28 27.30
C PRO A 71 33.24 27.35 28.37
N ASP A 72 34.54 27.08 28.30
CA ASP A 72 35.26 26.15 29.19
C ASP A 72 35.24 26.59 30.64
N GLU A 73 35.23 27.90 30.89
CA GLU A 73 35.26 28.49 32.22
C GLU A 73 34.03 28.06 33.03
N TYR A 74 32.87 28.02 32.39
CA TYR A 74 31.62 27.62 33.05
C TYR A 74 31.57 26.11 33.30
N ILE A 75 32.04 25.28 32.35
CA ILE A 75 32.06 23.81 32.52
C ILE A 75 33.02 23.41 33.65
N ASN A 76 34.20 24.03 33.69
CA ASN A 76 35.17 23.81 34.76
C ASN A 76 34.65 24.30 36.13
N SER A 77 33.87 25.39 36.16
CA SER A 77 33.25 25.89 37.41
C SER A 77 32.20 24.93 37.99
N ILE A 78 31.55 24.12 37.15
CA ILE A 78 30.59 23.09 37.54
C ILE A 78 31.33 21.83 38.06
N GLY A 79 32.67 21.79 37.98
CA GLY A 79 33.51 20.70 38.49
C GLY A 79 33.74 19.56 37.51
N VAL A 80 33.39 19.74 36.22
CA VAL A 80 33.63 18.74 35.17
C VAL A 80 34.99 18.99 34.53
N SER A 81 36.01 18.29 35.03
CA SER A 81 37.39 18.43 34.54
C SER A 81 37.74 17.56 33.33
N TRP A 82 36.90 16.58 33.00
CA TRP A 82 37.12 15.70 31.84
C TRP A 82 35.85 15.55 31.02
N TYR A 83 35.92 15.94 29.75
CA TYR A 83 34.87 15.76 28.76
C TYR A 83 35.53 15.56 27.36
N PRO A 84 34.89 14.89 26.40
CA PRO A 84 35.47 14.64 25.07
C PRO A 84 35.71 15.93 24.27
N SER A 85 36.56 15.91 23.24
CA SER A 85 36.85 17.14 22.47
C SER A 85 35.58 17.79 21.90
N ARG A 86 35.53 19.14 21.89
CA ARG A 86 34.36 19.89 21.39
C ARG A 86 34.05 19.62 19.92
N GLU A 87 35.03 19.15 19.15
CA GLU A 87 34.90 18.79 17.74
C GLU A 87 33.82 17.73 17.51
N TRP A 88 33.57 16.85 18.49
CA TRP A 88 32.51 15.85 18.42
C TRP A 88 31.12 16.48 18.24
N ALA A 89 30.91 17.71 18.69
CA ALA A 89 29.66 18.44 18.48
C ALA A 89 29.35 18.69 17.00
N VAL A 90 30.38 18.83 16.16
CA VAL A 90 30.26 19.01 14.70
C VAL A 90 30.36 17.67 13.96
N LEU A 91 31.20 16.76 14.45
CA LEU A 91 31.36 15.45 13.84
C LEU A 91 30.05 14.64 13.90
N LEU A 92 29.35 14.61 15.04
CA LEU A 92 28.10 13.85 15.17
C LEU A 92 27.04 14.23 14.12
N PRO A 93 26.64 15.50 13.95
CA PRO A 93 25.67 15.87 12.92
C PRO A 93 26.21 15.66 11.50
N ALA A 94 27.50 15.91 11.24
CA ALA A 94 28.09 15.67 9.92
C ALA A 94 28.06 14.19 9.52
N TYR A 95 28.50 13.30 10.41
CA TYR A 95 28.46 11.85 10.17
C TYR A 95 27.03 11.31 10.10
N SER A 96 26.09 11.86 10.87
CA SER A 96 24.67 11.49 10.78
C SER A 96 24.12 11.70 9.37
N VAL A 97 24.40 12.84 8.73
CA VAL A 97 23.99 13.11 7.35
C VAL A 97 24.62 12.10 6.39
N VAL A 98 25.92 11.81 6.54
CA VAL A 98 26.62 10.82 5.71
C VAL A 98 26.02 9.42 5.85
N VAL A 99 25.71 8.99 7.08
CA VAL A 99 25.07 7.68 7.35
C VAL A 99 23.68 7.60 6.74
N VAL A 100 22.88 8.66 6.84
CA VAL A 100 21.54 8.73 6.21
C VAL A 100 21.66 8.58 4.69
N LEU A 101 22.54 9.37 4.06
CA LEU A 101 22.78 9.27 2.61
C LEU A 101 23.27 7.87 2.23
N LEU A 102 24.24 7.32 2.96
CA LEU A 102 24.76 5.97 2.72
C LEU A 102 23.67 4.90 2.83
N THR A 103 22.75 5.05 3.79
CA THR A 103 21.61 4.15 3.96
C THR A 103 20.70 4.19 2.74
N TYR A 104 20.37 5.38 2.23
CA TYR A 104 19.58 5.52 1.00
C TYR A 104 20.28 4.96 -0.23
N PHE A 105 21.57 5.24 -0.41
CA PHE A 105 22.37 4.67 -1.50
C PHE A 105 22.44 3.15 -1.43
N THR A 106 22.62 2.60 -0.23
CA THR A 106 22.65 1.15 -0.01
C THR A 106 21.30 0.52 -0.30
N TYR A 107 20.21 1.14 0.19
CA TYR A 107 18.84 0.70 -0.11
C TYR A 107 18.57 0.71 -1.62
N PHE A 108 18.92 1.79 -2.32
CA PHE A 108 18.78 1.88 -3.77
C PHE A 108 19.60 0.79 -4.49
N SER A 109 20.85 0.59 -4.09
CA SER A 109 21.73 -0.44 -4.65
C SER A 109 21.16 -1.84 -4.43
N LEU A 110 20.62 -2.11 -3.25
CA LEU A 110 19.99 -3.38 -2.91
C LEU A 110 18.68 -3.59 -3.66
N ALA A 111 17.88 -2.53 -3.82
CA ALA A 111 16.65 -2.58 -4.62
C ALA A 111 16.97 -2.92 -6.08
N LEU A 112 18.00 -2.29 -6.67
CA LEU A 112 18.47 -2.63 -8.01
C LEU A 112 19.02 -4.06 -8.08
N ALA A 113 19.84 -4.48 -7.10
CA ALA A 113 20.36 -5.85 -7.04
C ALA A 113 19.26 -6.90 -6.89
N GLY A 114 18.13 -6.55 -6.28
CA GLY A 114 16.95 -7.40 -6.14
C GLY A 114 16.02 -7.44 -7.35
N THR A 115 16.25 -6.61 -8.38
CA THR A 115 15.45 -6.67 -9.62
C THR A 115 15.89 -7.81 -10.54
N PRO A 116 14.95 -8.57 -11.14
CA PRO A 116 15.26 -9.52 -12.21
C PRO A 116 15.94 -8.84 -13.41
N ARG A 117 16.60 -9.62 -14.26
CA ARG A 117 17.21 -9.09 -15.50
C ARG A 117 16.11 -8.43 -16.35
N PHE A 118 16.41 -7.30 -16.98
CA PHE A 118 15.43 -6.58 -17.83
C PHE A 118 14.83 -7.41 -18.97
N SER A 119 15.52 -8.47 -19.41
CA SER A 119 15.04 -9.39 -20.44
C SER A 119 14.06 -10.45 -19.91
N ASP A 120 13.90 -10.58 -18.59
CA ASP A 120 13.06 -11.59 -17.98
C ASP A 120 11.60 -11.12 -17.90
N ILE A 121 10.69 -12.00 -18.32
CA ILE A 121 9.23 -11.77 -18.31
C ILE A 121 8.72 -11.56 -16.89
N SER A 122 9.43 -12.07 -15.88
CA SER A 122 9.15 -11.89 -14.46
C SER A 122 9.17 -10.42 -14.00
N THR A 123 9.77 -9.52 -14.80
CA THR A 123 9.74 -8.06 -14.55
C THR A 123 8.37 -7.45 -14.79
N ILE A 124 7.56 -8.05 -15.68
CA ILE A 124 6.24 -7.56 -16.11
C ILE A 124 5.11 -8.44 -15.55
N THR A 125 5.39 -9.73 -15.39
CA THR A 125 4.46 -10.76 -14.95
C THR A 125 4.88 -11.29 -13.59
N ASP A 126 3.97 -11.29 -12.62
CA ASP A 126 4.20 -11.87 -11.30
C ASP A 126 3.78 -13.36 -11.25
N SER A 127 3.99 -14.01 -10.11
CA SER A 127 3.60 -15.41 -9.90
C SER A 127 2.10 -15.64 -9.78
N LYS A 128 1.29 -14.57 -9.74
CA LYS A 128 -0.17 -14.63 -9.67
C LYS A 128 -0.84 -14.38 -11.02
N ALA A 129 -0.08 -14.02 -12.05
CA ALA A 129 -0.58 -13.91 -13.41
C ALA A 129 -1.19 -15.23 -13.86
N TYR A 130 -2.44 -15.15 -14.31
CA TYR A 130 -3.20 -16.31 -14.73
C TYR A 130 -3.01 -16.51 -16.23
N LEU A 131 -1.90 -17.16 -16.57
CA LEU A 131 -1.48 -17.46 -17.94
C LEU A 131 -1.86 -18.90 -18.31
N PRO A 132 -2.18 -19.15 -19.60
CA PRO A 132 -2.39 -20.51 -20.07
C PRO A 132 -1.08 -21.30 -20.10
N ASP A 133 -1.20 -22.62 -19.98
CA ASP A 133 -0.06 -23.53 -20.01
C ASP A 133 0.68 -23.43 -21.36
N ALA A 134 2.02 -23.42 -21.32
CA ALA A 134 2.86 -23.16 -22.48
C ALA A 134 2.80 -24.31 -23.51
N ASP A 135 2.57 -25.53 -23.05
CA ASP A 135 2.50 -26.74 -23.88
C ASP A 135 1.07 -27.02 -24.39
N ALA A 136 0.08 -26.29 -23.89
CA ALA A 136 -1.31 -26.43 -24.33
C ALA A 136 -1.55 -25.72 -25.69
N PRO A 137 -2.52 -26.22 -26.49
CA PRO A 137 -2.96 -25.51 -27.69
C PRO A 137 -3.36 -24.07 -27.33
N ASN A 138 -2.78 -23.08 -28.02
CA ASN A 138 -2.94 -21.67 -27.70
C ASN A 138 -4.43 -21.29 -27.49
N PRO A 139 -4.88 -21.09 -26.23
CA PRO A 139 -6.31 -20.94 -25.94
C PRO A 139 -6.83 -19.62 -26.46
N TYR A 140 -5.98 -18.60 -26.59
CA TYR A 140 -6.36 -17.31 -27.19
C TYR A 140 -6.86 -17.47 -28.63
N ARG A 141 -6.39 -18.47 -29.39
CA ARG A 141 -6.90 -18.76 -30.75
C ARG A 141 -8.22 -19.52 -30.73
N ALA A 142 -8.38 -20.46 -29.80
CA ALA A 142 -9.62 -21.23 -29.68
C ALA A 142 -10.81 -20.34 -29.26
N HIS A 143 -10.53 -19.31 -28.45
CA HIS A 143 -11.48 -18.31 -27.98
C HIS A 143 -11.58 -17.05 -28.86
N ALA A 144 -10.85 -16.99 -29.99
CA ALA A 144 -10.98 -15.89 -30.96
C ALA A 144 -12.22 -16.02 -31.87
N ARG A 145 -13.02 -17.09 -31.71
CA ARG A 145 -14.27 -17.28 -32.43
C ARG A 145 -15.38 -16.46 -31.77
N SER A 146 -16.25 -15.86 -32.58
CA SER A 146 -17.32 -14.95 -32.12
C SER A 146 -18.38 -15.63 -31.24
N ASP A 147 -18.44 -16.95 -31.24
CA ASP A 147 -19.39 -17.80 -30.51
C ASP A 147 -18.77 -18.47 -29.26
N ALA A 148 -17.48 -18.28 -29.00
CA ALA A 148 -16.78 -18.88 -27.88
C ALA A 148 -16.81 -17.95 -26.65
N ILE A 149 -17.20 -18.49 -25.50
CA ILE A 149 -17.03 -17.81 -24.21
C ILE A 149 -15.54 -17.93 -23.84
N PRO A 150 -14.79 -16.81 -23.75
CA PRO A 150 -13.37 -16.85 -23.41
C PRO A 150 -13.19 -17.23 -21.95
N ALA A 151 -12.27 -18.15 -21.67
CA ALA A 151 -11.78 -18.34 -20.32
C ALA A 151 -11.03 -17.08 -19.86
N MET A 152 -11.18 -16.73 -18.59
CA MET A 152 -10.55 -15.56 -17.99
C MET A 152 -9.05 -15.83 -17.87
N TYR A 153 -8.23 -15.33 -18.81
CA TYR A 153 -6.77 -15.39 -18.76
C TYR A 153 -6.17 -14.00 -18.92
N ASP A 154 -5.04 -13.74 -18.28
CA ASP A 154 -4.27 -12.53 -18.52
C ASP A 154 -3.66 -12.57 -19.91
N ILE A 155 -3.74 -11.47 -20.64
CA ILE A 155 -3.18 -11.36 -22.00
C ILE A 155 -1.81 -10.70 -21.91
N PRO A 156 -0.72 -11.36 -22.38
CA PRO A 156 0.60 -10.76 -22.36
C PRO A 156 0.65 -9.43 -23.11
N ILE A 157 1.26 -8.41 -22.50
CA ILE A 157 1.32 -7.06 -23.08
C ILE A 157 1.98 -7.04 -24.47
N GLY A 158 2.94 -7.92 -24.73
CA GLY A 158 3.56 -8.07 -26.06
C GLY A 158 2.56 -8.51 -27.13
N MET A 159 1.59 -9.36 -26.77
CA MET A 159 0.52 -9.79 -27.67
C MET A 159 -0.45 -8.64 -27.96
N VAL A 160 -0.88 -7.92 -26.92
CA VAL A 160 -1.75 -6.73 -27.05
C VAL A 160 -1.08 -5.69 -27.94
N ASN A 161 0.18 -5.35 -27.66
CA ASN A 161 0.93 -4.37 -28.44
C ASN A 161 1.03 -4.77 -29.93
N ARG A 162 1.30 -6.06 -30.20
CA ARG A 162 1.36 -6.56 -31.58
C ARG A 162 0.02 -6.51 -32.31
N VAL A 163 -1.09 -6.81 -31.64
CA VAL A 163 -2.42 -6.78 -32.25
C VAL A 163 -2.88 -5.33 -32.48
N VAL A 164 -2.74 -4.47 -31.47
CA VAL A 164 -3.19 -3.08 -31.52
C VAL A 164 -2.33 -2.24 -32.47
N TYR A 165 -1.01 -2.40 -32.44
CA TYR A 165 -0.07 -1.52 -33.16
C TYR A 165 0.67 -2.19 -34.34
N GLY A 166 0.73 -3.53 -34.40
CA GLY A 166 1.51 -4.25 -35.42
C GLY A 166 0.96 -4.11 -36.85
N GLY A 167 -0.33 -3.83 -37.01
CA GLY A 167 -0.95 -3.62 -38.34
C GLY A 167 -0.41 -2.38 -39.08
N SER A 168 -0.04 -1.33 -38.34
CA SER A 168 0.45 -0.06 -38.89
C SER A 168 1.92 -0.10 -39.33
N ALA A 169 2.70 -1.03 -38.79
CA ALA A 169 4.07 -1.28 -39.24
C ALA A 169 4.09 -2.08 -40.56
N ARG A 170 3.23 -3.09 -40.69
CA ARG A 170 3.16 -3.95 -41.88
C ARG A 170 2.74 -3.20 -43.15
N LYS A 171 1.83 -2.22 -43.03
CA LYS A 171 1.38 -1.40 -44.18
C LYS A 171 2.48 -0.47 -44.73
N ARG A 172 3.40 0.02 -43.89
CA ARG A 172 4.45 0.96 -44.31
C ARG A 172 5.55 0.28 -45.11
N THR A 173 5.92 -0.95 -44.77
CA THR A 173 6.95 -1.71 -45.48
C THR A 173 6.47 -2.17 -46.87
N SER A 174 5.19 -2.51 -47.03
CA SER A 174 4.66 -2.92 -48.35
C SER A 174 4.59 -1.77 -49.36
N THR A 175 4.31 -0.54 -48.93
CA THR A 175 4.30 0.63 -49.81
C THR A 175 5.69 1.12 -50.19
N ALA A 176 6.70 0.93 -49.34
CA ALA A 176 8.08 1.33 -49.65
C ALA A 176 8.74 0.41 -50.68
N THR A 177 8.47 -0.91 -50.65
CA THR A 177 8.98 -1.85 -51.65
C THR A 177 8.28 -1.70 -53.00
N ALA A 178 6.99 -1.36 -53.03
CA ALA A 178 6.22 -1.15 -54.27
C ALA A 178 6.53 0.17 -55.00
N ALA A 179 7.23 1.12 -54.37
CA ALA A 179 7.60 2.42 -54.96
C ALA A 179 9.04 2.45 -55.50
N SER A 180 9.74 1.30 -55.53
CA SER A 180 11.14 1.17 -55.96
C SER A 180 11.33 0.32 -57.23
N THR A 181 10.26 0.08 -57.98
CA THR A 181 10.28 -0.59 -59.31
C THR A 181 9.67 0.35 -60.33
#